data_AF-A0A955N749-F1
#
_entry.id   AF-A0A955N749-F1
#
_cell.length_a   1.000
_cell.length_b   1.000
_cell.length_c   1.000
_cell.angle_alpha   90.00
_cell.angle_beta   90.00
_cell.angle_gamma   90.00
#
_symmetry.space_group_name_H-M   'P 1'
#
loop_
_entity.id
_entity.type
_entity.pdbx_description
1 polymer ?
#
loop_
_entity_poly.entity_id
_entity_poly.type
_entity_poly.pdbx_seq_one_letter_code
_entity_poly.pdbx_strand_id
1 'polypeptide(L)'
;YHLYQAWYLSEDGRLYPSVQSWNLSCNTDHDHHAYWRLDFDIGGSDQDQVFVLDRDSSKDNGWGPGWQKYLTEEDEKKPGNHSQDRVWFVRDYPTGQGVWIIPGPVDGQSSKFSDRDVSIRKFYRDEDAGWPFGARGDLEFKSDESVQETNIVFWYIAHLPHRAAEGDRPMRYWMGPLLQVHQETP
;
A
#
# COMPACT_ATOMS: atom_id res chain seq x y z
N TYR A 1 -10.59 -9.99 -19.72
CA TYR A 1 -10.47 -9.61 -18.32
C TYR A 1 -11.74 -8.93 -17.90
N HIS A 2 -12.30 -9.42 -16.81
CA HIS A 2 -13.16 -8.67 -15.93
C HIS A 2 -12.31 -8.36 -14.71
N LEU A 3 -12.21 -7.08 -14.38
CA LEU A 3 -11.60 -6.63 -13.15
C LEU A 3 -12.72 -6.34 -12.16
N TYR A 4 -12.62 -6.93 -10.98
CA TYR A 4 -13.47 -6.61 -9.84
C TYR A 4 -12.64 -5.86 -8.82
N GLN A 5 -13.16 -4.71 -8.40
CA GLN A 5 -12.58 -3.90 -7.34
C GLN A 5 -13.64 -3.71 -6.27
N ALA A 6 -13.25 -3.88 -5.01
CA ALA A 6 -14.14 -3.74 -3.87
C ALA A 6 -13.40 -3.18 -2.66
N TRP A 7 -14.18 -2.59 -1.77
CA TRP A 7 -13.76 -2.18 -0.44
C TRP A 7 -14.65 -2.90 0.58
N TYR A 8 -14.04 -3.66 1.48
CA TYR A 8 -14.75 -4.25 2.61
C TYR A 8 -14.43 -3.45 3.86
N LEU A 9 -15.46 -3.04 4.59
CA LEU A 9 -15.34 -2.33 5.85
C LEU A 9 -16.06 -3.14 6.92
N SER A 10 -15.44 -3.30 8.08
CA SER A 10 -16.01 -4.02 9.22
C SER A 10 -16.10 -3.13 10.46
N GLU A 11 -17.00 -3.51 11.38
CA GLU A 11 -17.23 -2.79 12.63
C GLU A 11 -16.02 -2.78 13.58
N ASP A 12 -15.11 -3.75 13.43
CA ASP A 12 -13.87 -3.86 14.20
C ASP A 12 -12.69 -3.05 13.62
N GLY A 13 -13.00 -2.11 12.71
CA GLY A 13 -12.01 -1.18 12.17
C GLY A 13 -11.06 -1.80 11.16
N ARG A 14 -11.49 -2.84 10.43
CA ARG A 14 -10.74 -3.36 9.29
C ARG A 14 -11.32 -2.85 7.99
N LEU A 15 -10.42 -2.40 7.12
CA LEU A 15 -10.73 -2.03 5.75
C LEU A 15 -9.85 -2.87 4.83
N TYR A 16 -10.46 -3.47 3.82
CA TYR A 16 -9.77 -4.29 2.83
C TYR A 16 -10.13 -3.80 1.42
N PRO A 17 -9.33 -2.87 0.84
CA PRO A 17 -9.33 -2.69 -0.59
C PRO A 17 -8.89 -3.97 -1.28
N SER A 18 -9.58 -4.38 -2.34
CA SER A 18 -9.18 -5.56 -3.07
C SER A 18 -9.46 -5.51 -4.56
N VAL A 19 -8.56 -6.15 -5.32
CA VAL A 19 -8.70 -6.42 -6.74
C VAL A 19 -8.72 -7.93 -7.03
N GLN A 20 -9.53 -8.30 -8.02
CA GLN A 20 -9.51 -9.61 -8.66
C GLN A 20 -9.58 -9.45 -10.18
N SER A 21 -9.09 -10.47 -10.89
CA SER A 21 -9.23 -10.59 -12.33
C SER A 21 -9.77 -11.97 -12.70
N TRP A 22 -10.56 -12.05 -13.76
CA TRP A 22 -10.90 -13.32 -14.40
C TRP A 22 -11.16 -13.14 -15.89
N ASN A 23 -11.25 -14.26 -16.61
CA ASN A 23 -11.44 -14.32 -18.06
C ASN A 23 -10.26 -13.76 -18.86
N LEU A 24 -9.96 -14.34 -20.01
CA LEU A 24 -8.84 -13.93 -20.85
C LEU A 24 -9.27 -12.88 -21.88
N SER A 25 -8.66 -11.69 -21.86
CA SER A 25 -8.74 -10.77 -23.02
C SER A 25 -7.48 -10.82 -23.88
N CYS A 26 -6.33 -11.19 -23.31
CA CYS A 26 -5.10 -11.45 -24.04
C CYS A 26 -4.54 -12.81 -23.60
N ASN A 27 -4.11 -13.61 -24.58
CA ASN A 27 -3.53 -14.93 -24.36
C ASN A 27 -2.01 -14.84 -24.14
N THR A 28 -1.61 -14.01 -23.17
CA THR A 28 -0.22 -13.84 -22.73
C THR A 28 -0.19 -13.69 -21.22
N ASP A 29 0.89 -14.12 -20.59
CA ASP A 29 1.16 -13.80 -19.20
C ASP A 29 1.36 -12.28 -19.05
N HIS A 30 0.75 -11.71 -18.02
CA HIS A 30 0.84 -10.29 -17.68
C HIS A 30 0.44 -10.11 -16.21
N ASP A 31 0.76 -8.95 -15.66
CA ASP A 31 0.34 -8.58 -14.31
C ASP A 31 -0.69 -7.44 -14.38
N HIS A 32 -1.64 -7.42 -13.45
CA HIS A 32 -2.46 -6.24 -13.17
C HIS A 32 -1.90 -5.54 -11.95
N HIS A 33 -1.64 -4.25 -12.04
CA HIS A 33 -1.11 -3.45 -10.93
C HIS A 33 -2.20 -2.53 -10.41
N ALA A 34 -2.67 -2.78 -9.19
CA ALA A 34 -3.67 -1.95 -8.54
C ALA A 34 -2.96 -0.95 -7.62
N TYR A 35 -3.22 0.34 -7.85
CA TYR A 35 -2.68 1.45 -7.07
C TYR A 35 -3.80 2.02 -6.21
N TRP A 36 -3.64 1.98 -4.89
CA TRP A 36 -4.55 2.66 -3.96
C TRP A 36 -3.85 3.89 -3.40
N ARG A 37 -4.38 5.07 -3.73
CA ARG A 37 -4.03 6.35 -3.10
C ARG A 37 -4.78 6.46 -1.78
N LEU A 38 -4.07 6.37 -0.65
CA LEU A 38 -4.64 6.49 0.69
C LEU A 38 -4.22 7.84 1.26
N ASP A 39 -5.16 8.78 1.23
CA ASP A 39 -5.04 10.08 1.86
C ASP A 39 -5.42 9.93 3.33
N PHE A 40 -4.46 10.05 4.24
CA PHE A 40 -4.71 9.86 5.65
C PHE A 40 -4.96 11.21 6.31
N ASP A 41 -6.14 11.34 6.94
CA ASP A 41 -6.51 12.48 7.79
C ASP A 41 -6.80 11.95 9.22
N ILE A 42 -5.83 11.29 9.85
CA ILE A 42 -6.03 10.70 11.19
C ILE A 42 -5.97 11.84 12.20
N GLY A 43 -7.03 12.06 12.98
CA GLY A 43 -7.05 13.15 13.97
C GLY A 43 -7.08 14.58 13.38
N GLY A 44 -6.95 14.74 12.06
CA GLY A 44 -6.91 16.01 11.36
C GLY A 44 -6.20 15.85 10.00
N SER A 45 -6.02 16.96 9.28
CA SER A 45 -5.38 16.93 7.95
C SER A 45 -3.88 17.15 7.98
N ASP A 46 -3.23 16.97 9.12
CA ASP A 46 -1.83 17.31 9.37
C ASP A 46 -1.37 16.48 10.58
N GLN A 47 -0.08 16.52 10.91
CA GLN A 47 0.53 15.79 12.03
C GLN A 47 0.59 14.27 11.86
N ASP A 48 0.40 13.76 10.64
CA ASP A 48 0.60 12.35 10.35
C ASP A 48 2.09 11.98 10.37
N GLN A 49 2.35 10.77 10.86
CA GLN A 49 3.66 10.15 10.86
C GLN A 49 3.52 8.77 10.23
N VAL A 50 4.48 8.42 9.36
CA VAL A 50 4.57 7.08 8.77
C VAL A 50 5.75 6.34 9.36
N PHE A 51 5.48 5.12 9.82
CA PHE A 51 6.48 4.18 10.30
C PHE A 51 6.44 2.90 9.46
N VAL A 52 7.58 2.23 9.41
CA VAL A 52 7.70 0.83 9.00
C VAL A 52 8.19 0.02 10.20
N LEU A 53 7.63 -1.18 10.32
CA LEU A 53 8.15 -2.25 11.15
C LEU A 53 8.64 -3.37 10.23
N ASP A 54 9.94 -3.59 10.22
CA ASP A 54 10.58 -4.75 9.61
C ASP A 54 10.88 -5.78 10.70
N ARG A 55 10.12 -6.88 10.71
CA ARG A 55 10.18 -7.92 11.75
C ARG A 55 11.43 -8.79 11.67
N ASP A 56 12.10 -8.80 10.52
CA ASP A 56 13.36 -9.53 10.33
C ASP A 56 14.58 -8.68 10.71
N SER A 57 14.39 -7.38 10.97
CA SER A 57 15.44 -6.46 11.35
C SER A 57 15.56 -6.31 12.86
N SER A 58 16.78 -6.45 13.39
CA SER A 58 17.11 -6.12 14.78
C SER A 58 17.66 -4.71 14.96
N LYS A 59 17.75 -3.92 13.88
CA LYS A 59 18.27 -2.55 13.92
C LYS A 59 17.30 -1.67 14.71
N ASP A 60 17.83 -0.91 15.67
CA ASP A 60 17.06 0.08 16.43
C ASP A 60 17.54 1.48 16.05
N ASN A 61 16.66 2.27 15.45
CA ASN A 61 16.92 3.67 15.08
C ASN A 61 16.33 4.67 16.09
N GLY A 62 16.11 4.24 17.34
CA GLY A 62 15.53 5.05 18.42
C GLY A 62 14.02 4.87 18.61
N TRP A 63 13.40 3.97 17.87
CA TRP A 63 11.96 3.65 17.92
C TRP A 63 11.69 2.21 18.36
N GLY A 64 12.74 1.46 18.69
CA GLY A 64 12.69 0.03 18.98
C GLY A 64 13.23 -0.83 17.83
N PRO A 65 13.55 -2.10 18.07
CA PRO A 65 14.06 -3.01 17.05
C PRO A 65 13.10 -3.15 15.86
N GLY A 66 13.63 -3.02 14.65
CA GLY A 66 12.88 -3.17 13.39
C GLY A 66 12.05 -1.94 13.01
N TRP A 67 11.89 -0.98 13.92
CA TRP A 67 11.12 0.23 13.67
C TRP A 67 11.95 1.33 13.01
N GLN A 68 11.32 2.01 12.07
CA GLN A 68 11.84 3.20 11.43
C GLN A 68 10.72 4.18 11.14
N LYS A 69 10.94 5.45 11.47
CA LYS A 69 10.10 6.58 11.03
C LYS A 69 10.59 7.07 9.67
N TYR A 70 9.67 7.30 8.73
CA TYR A 70 10.00 8.00 7.49
C TYR A 70 10.07 9.50 7.74
N LEU A 71 11.17 10.12 7.27
CA LEU A 71 11.43 11.54 7.46
C LEU A 71 11.19 12.35 6.18
N THR A 72 11.37 11.70 5.04
CA THR A 72 11.15 12.23 3.70
C THR A 72 10.33 11.24 2.90
N GLU A 73 9.83 11.68 1.76
CA GLU A 73 9.15 10.82 0.79
C GLU A 73 10.00 9.60 0.44
N GLU A 74 9.36 8.44 0.32
CA GLU A 74 10.06 7.20 0.02
C GLU A 74 9.30 6.25 -0.89
N ASP A 75 10.06 5.36 -1.52
CA ASP A 75 9.55 4.23 -2.30
C ASP A 75 10.13 2.95 -1.72
N GLU A 76 9.27 1.96 -1.53
CA GLU A 76 9.59 0.74 -0.81
C GLU A 76 9.17 -0.50 -1.58
N LYS A 77 9.88 -1.59 -1.28
CA LYS A 77 9.53 -2.94 -1.72
C LYS A 77 9.15 -3.81 -0.55
N LYS A 78 8.17 -4.69 -0.77
CA LYS A 78 7.83 -5.75 0.18
C LYS A 78 8.91 -6.83 0.15
N PRO A 79 9.17 -7.52 1.28
CA PRO A 79 10.01 -8.71 1.28
C PRO A 79 9.44 -9.78 0.34
N GLY A 80 10.31 -10.46 -0.42
CA GLY A 80 9.88 -11.41 -1.46
C GLY A 80 9.29 -12.72 -0.94
N ASN A 81 9.72 -13.19 0.24
CA ASN A 81 9.31 -14.50 0.79
C ASN A 81 8.09 -14.41 1.72
N HIS A 82 7.97 -13.28 2.43
CA HIS A 82 6.94 -13.04 3.44
C HIS A 82 6.58 -11.55 3.44
N SER A 83 5.62 -11.16 2.60
CA SER A 83 5.23 -9.76 2.45
C SER A 83 4.84 -9.10 3.79
N GLN A 84 4.30 -9.87 4.73
CA GLN A 84 3.85 -9.42 6.05
C GLN A 84 4.94 -9.26 7.11
N ASP A 85 6.20 -9.59 6.78
CA ASP A 85 7.33 -9.29 7.68
C ASP A 85 7.69 -7.81 7.65
N ARG A 86 7.21 -7.07 6.64
CA ARG A 86 7.25 -5.62 6.61
C ARG A 86 5.83 -5.06 6.61
N VAL A 87 5.51 -4.27 7.63
CA VAL A 87 4.21 -3.60 7.77
C VAL A 87 4.42 -2.11 8.02
N TRP A 88 3.44 -1.30 7.63
CA TRP A 88 3.49 0.14 7.86
C TRP A 88 2.45 0.54 8.90
N PHE A 89 2.74 1.64 9.58
CA PHE A 89 1.85 2.24 10.55
C PHE A 89 1.80 3.74 10.32
N VAL A 90 0.62 4.24 9.94
CA VAL A 90 0.35 5.67 9.85
C VAL A 90 -0.35 6.07 11.14
N ARG A 91 0.12 7.13 11.80
CA ARG A 91 -0.51 7.63 13.02
C ARG A 91 -0.51 9.14 13.07
N ASP A 92 -1.48 9.67 13.79
CA ASP A 92 -1.50 11.07 14.21
C ASP A 92 -0.58 11.26 15.42
N TYR A 93 0.33 12.24 15.34
CA TYR A 93 1.29 12.49 16.41
C TYR A 93 0.61 12.97 17.73
N PRO A 94 -0.29 13.97 17.73
CA PRO A 94 -0.97 14.43 18.94
C PRO A 94 -1.82 13.38 19.67
N THR A 95 -2.60 12.58 18.94
CA THR A 95 -3.58 11.66 19.53
C THR A 95 -3.08 10.24 19.68
N GLY A 96 -2.04 9.84 18.93
CA GLY A 96 -1.55 8.46 18.88
C GLY A 96 -2.47 7.48 18.14
N GLN A 97 -3.63 7.94 17.65
CA GLN A 97 -4.51 7.14 16.80
C GLN A 97 -3.79 6.79 15.50
N GLY A 98 -4.04 5.60 14.96
CA GLY A 98 -3.35 5.17 13.75
C GLY A 98 -4.01 4.03 13.01
N VAL A 99 -3.45 3.72 11.85
CA VAL A 99 -3.87 2.64 10.96
C VAL A 99 -2.65 1.84 10.55
N TRP A 100 -2.73 0.53 10.75
CA TRP A 100 -1.77 -0.42 10.24
C TRP A 100 -2.08 -0.76 8.80
N ILE A 101 -1.05 -0.79 7.95
CA ILE A 101 -1.13 -1.20 6.56
C ILE A 101 -0.33 -2.49 6.45
N ILE A 102 -1.04 -3.60 6.29
CA ILE A 102 -0.50 -4.95 6.34
C ILE A 102 -0.65 -5.56 4.94
N PRO A 103 0.44 -5.92 4.26
CA PRO A 103 0.36 -6.58 2.97
C PRO A 103 -0.54 -7.82 2.96
N GLY A 104 -1.23 -8.02 1.83
CA GLY A 104 -1.93 -9.25 1.57
C GLY A 104 -0.92 -10.42 1.48
N PRO A 105 -1.30 -11.63 1.96
CA PRO A 105 -0.40 -12.80 1.96
C PRO A 105 -0.12 -13.35 0.55
N VAL A 106 -0.88 -12.89 -0.43
CA VAL A 106 -0.82 -13.31 -1.84
C VAL A 106 -0.52 -12.14 -2.77
N ASP A 107 -0.18 -10.97 -2.23
CA ASP A 107 0.20 -9.84 -3.05
C ASP A 107 1.49 -10.21 -3.80
N GLY A 108 1.43 -10.20 -5.13
CA GLY A 108 2.58 -10.51 -5.96
C GLY A 108 3.70 -9.49 -5.77
N GLN A 109 4.78 -9.69 -6.53
CA GLN A 109 5.99 -8.86 -6.43
C GLN A 109 6.00 -7.77 -7.50
N SER A 110 6.70 -6.67 -7.20
CA SER A 110 7.00 -5.61 -8.15
C SER A 110 7.65 -6.14 -9.44
N SER A 111 7.36 -5.46 -10.54
CA SER A 111 7.78 -5.82 -11.89
C SER A 111 8.50 -4.62 -12.55
N LYS A 112 8.88 -4.74 -13.83
CA LYS A 112 9.43 -3.61 -14.59
C LYS A 112 8.39 -2.53 -14.93
N PHE A 113 7.10 -2.84 -14.82
CA PHE A 113 6.00 -1.90 -15.07
C PHE A 113 5.53 -1.18 -13.81
N SER A 114 5.80 -1.78 -12.65
CA SER A 114 5.55 -1.17 -11.35
C SER A 114 6.65 -1.64 -10.41
N ASP A 115 7.66 -0.79 -10.23
CA ASP A 115 8.95 -1.18 -9.65
C ASP A 115 9.03 -0.96 -8.14
N ARG A 116 7.90 -0.67 -7.50
CA ARG A 116 7.73 -0.45 -6.07
C ARG A 116 6.41 -1.04 -5.60
N ASP A 117 6.29 -1.28 -4.30
CA ASP A 117 5.10 -1.82 -3.65
C ASP A 117 4.38 -0.78 -2.80
N VAL A 118 5.14 0.21 -2.30
CA VAL A 118 4.65 1.28 -1.43
C VAL A 118 5.34 2.58 -1.83
N SER A 119 4.59 3.67 -1.79
CA SER A 119 5.14 5.02 -1.91
C SER A 119 4.54 5.94 -0.86
N ILE A 120 5.40 6.69 -0.16
CA ILE A 120 5.00 7.68 0.83
C ILE A 120 5.27 9.04 0.22
N ARG A 121 4.24 9.87 0.15
CA ARG A 121 4.29 11.21 -0.44
C ARG A 121 3.74 12.23 0.53
N LYS A 122 4.20 13.47 0.39
CA LYS A 122 3.51 14.61 0.99
C LYS A 122 2.24 14.89 0.19
N PHE A 123 1.16 15.27 0.86
CA PHE A 123 -0.08 15.58 0.15
C PHE A 123 0.02 16.87 -0.67
N TYR A 124 -0.41 16.78 -1.93
CA TYR A 124 -0.80 17.92 -2.76
C TYR A 124 -2.17 17.68 -3.37
N ARG A 125 -3.04 18.70 -3.28
CA ARG A 125 -4.39 18.63 -3.82
C ARG A 125 -4.43 18.36 -5.32
N ASP A 126 -3.48 18.91 -6.07
CA ASP A 126 -3.44 18.77 -7.53
C ASP A 126 -3.04 17.34 -7.97
N GLU A 127 -2.52 16.52 -7.05
CA GLU A 127 -2.20 15.11 -7.27
C GLU A 127 -3.40 14.18 -6.99
N ASP A 128 -4.46 14.69 -6.37
CA ASP A 128 -5.75 14.00 -6.27
C ASP A 128 -6.52 14.11 -7.59
N ALA A 129 -6.00 13.44 -8.60
CA ALA A 129 -6.53 13.41 -9.95
C ALA A 129 -6.64 11.96 -10.45
N GLY A 130 -7.40 11.76 -11.53
CA GLY A 130 -7.36 10.49 -12.25
C GLY A 130 -5.95 10.16 -12.75
N TRP A 131 -5.67 8.89 -13.04
CA TRP A 131 -4.33 8.40 -13.38
C TRP A 131 -3.65 9.18 -14.52
N PRO A 132 -2.63 10.02 -14.24
CA PRO A 132 -2.05 10.92 -15.25
C PRO A 132 -0.86 10.30 -15.99
N PHE A 133 -0.32 9.18 -15.51
CA PHE A 133 0.93 8.58 -16.01
C PHE A 133 0.75 7.75 -17.29
N GLY A 134 -0.49 7.63 -17.76
CA GLY A 134 -0.84 6.84 -18.95
C GLY A 134 -0.73 5.34 -18.72
N ALA A 135 -1.06 4.56 -19.75
CA ALA A 135 -1.18 3.10 -19.64
C ALA A 135 0.15 2.33 -19.42
N ARG A 136 1.29 3.02 -19.51
CA ARG A 136 2.64 2.43 -19.34
C ARG A 136 3.48 3.14 -18.28
N GLY A 137 2.97 4.22 -17.70
CA GLY A 137 3.68 4.93 -16.64
C GLY A 137 3.51 4.23 -15.31
N ASP A 138 4.44 4.52 -14.40
CA ASP A 138 4.36 4.16 -12.98
C ASP A 138 4.10 5.41 -12.15
N LEU A 139 3.85 5.25 -10.85
CA LEU A 139 3.65 6.36 -9.92
C LEU A 139 4.89 7.27 -9.88
N GLU A 140 4.69 8.58 -10.00
CA GLU A 140 5.75 9.60 -9.86
C GLU A 140 5.58 10.39 -8.54
N PHE A 141 5.71 11.72 -8.63
CA PHE A 141 5.53 12.69 -7.54
C PHE A 141 6.60 12.68 -6.44
N LYS A 142 7.63 11.82 -6.51
CA LYS A 142 8.73 11.90 -5.54
C LYS A 142 9.58 13.15 -5.79
N SER A 143 9.67 14.00 -4.77
CA SER A 143 10.41 15.26 -4.75
C SER A 143 11.33 15.40 -3.51
N ASP A 144 11.57 14.29 -2.79
CA ASP A 144 12.37 14.22 -1.56
C ASP A 144 11.89 15.18 -0.46
N GLU A 145 10.59 15.46 -0.43
CA GLU A 145 10.01 16.38 0.54
C GLU A 145 9.90 15.76 1.93
N SER A 146 9.83 16.62 2.94
CA SER A 146 9.55 16.18 4.31
C SER A 146 8.15 15.58 4.40
N VAL A 147 8.05 14.37 4.96
CA VAL A 147 6.77 13.71 5.33
C VAL A 147 6.59 13.63 6.84
N GLN A 148 7.39 14.41 7.59
CA GLN A 148 7.33 14.52 9.03
C GLN A 148 6.20 15.43 9.48
N GLU A 149 5.20 14.85 10.16
CA GLU A 149 4.15 15.60 10.85
C GLU A 149 3.46 16.58 9.91
N THR A 150 3.15 16.09 8.71
CA THR A 150 2.47 16.77 7.61
C THR A 150 1.30 15.92 7.17
N ASN A 151 0.40 16.45 6.36
CA ASN A 151 -0.52 15.65 5.58
C ASN A 151 0.28 14.71 4.64
N ILE A 152 -0.04 13.42 4.66
CA ILE A 152 0.64 12.39 3.86
C ILE A 152 -0.34 11.62 2.98
N VAL A 153 0.17 11.19 1.84
CA VAL A 153 -0.48 10.23 0.96
C VAL A 153 0.35 8.95 0.97
N PHE A 154 -0.28 7.84 1.32
CA PHE A 154 0.31 6.52 1.24
C PHE A 154 -0.25 5.80 0.01
N TRP A 155 0.61 5.45 -0.93
CA TRP A 155 0.26 4.60 -2.05
C TRP A 155 0.61 3.16 -1.73
N TYR A 156 -0.37 2.27 -1.88
CA TYR A 156 -0.15 0.83 -1.84
C TYR A 156 -0.33 0.24 -3.23
N ILE A 157 0.58 -0.65 -3.62
CA ILE A 157 0.56 -1.31 -4.92
C ILE A 157 0.48 -2.83 -4.72
N ALA A 158 -0.58 -3.44 -5.25
CA ALA A 158 -0.68 -4.89 -5.39
C ALA A 158 -0.36 -5.32 -6.82
N HIS A 159 0.36 -6.43 -6.94
CA HIS A 159 0.72 -7.03 -8.22
C HIS A 159 -0.02 -8.36 -8.38
N LEU A 160 -1.00 -8.39 -9.29
CA LEU A 160 -1.84 -9.54 -9.58
C LEU A 160 -1.33 -10.28 -10.82
N PRO A 161 -0.53 -11.35 -10.67
CA PRO A 161 -0.05 -12.12 -11.80
C PRO A 161 -1.19 -12.87 -12.45
N HIS A 162 -1.37 -12.69 -13.76
CA HIS A 162 -2.40 -13.35 -14.54
C HIS A 162 -1.76 -14.19 -15.63
N ARG A 163 -1.90 -15.52 -15.51
CA ARG A 163 -1.27 -16.48 -16.42
C ARG A 163 -2.24 -16.91 -17.49
N ALA A 164 -1.82 -16.90 -18.75
CA ALA A 164 -2.66 -17.30 -19.87
C ALA A 164 -3.18 -18.75 -19.71
N ALA A 165 -2.38 -19.60 -19.07
CA ALA A 165 -2.73 -20.99 -18.78
C ALA A 165 -3.89 -21.16 -17.77
N GLU A 166 -4.25 -20.13 -17.01
CA GLU A 166 -5.35 -20.19 -16.03
C GLU A 166 -6.74 -20.18 -16.69
N GLY A 167 -6.82 -19.81 -17.98
CA GLY A 167 -8.07 -19.85 -18.75
C GLY A 167 -9.10 -18.85 -18.24
N ASP A 168 -10.38 -19.18 -18.42
CA ASP A 168 -11.49 -18.34 -17.97
C ASP A 168 -11.87 -18.55 -16.50
N ARG A 169 -11.00 -19.20 -15.71
CA ARG A 169 -11.29 -19.49 -14.31
C ARG A 169 -11.31 -18.18 -13.51
N PRO A 170 -12.26 -17.99 -12.60
CA PRO A 170 -12.20 -16.89 -11.66
C PRO A 170 -10.95 -17.04 -10.78
N MET A 171 -10.09 -16.02 -10.73
CA MET A 171 -9.01 -15.99 -9.75
C MET A 171 -9.65 -15.97 -8.36
N ARG A 172 -9.21 -16.88 -7.49
CA ARG A 172 -9.84 -17.14 -6.19
C ARG A 172 -9.25 -16.33 -5.05
N TYR A 173 -8.36 -15.40 -5.35
CA TYR A 173 -7.57 -14.69 -4.36
C TYR A 173 -7.84 -13.20 -4.42
N TRP A 174 -8.10 -12.63 -3.25
CA TRP A 174 -8.26 -11.22 -3.00
C TRP A 174 -6.87 -10.62 -2.82
N MET A 175 -6.48 -9.69 -3.69
CA MET A 175 -5.20 -8.98 -3.57
C MET A 175 -5.42 -7.57 -3.06
N GLY A 176 -4.52 -7.10 -2.22
CA GLY A 176 -4.61 -5.81 -1.56
C GLY A 176 -4.29 -5.90 -0.06
N PRO A 177 -3.98 -4.75 0.55
CA PRO A 177 -3.61 -4.67 1.95
C PRO A 177 -4.83 -4.83 2.87
N LEU A 178 -4.55 -5.22 4.11
CA LEU A 178 -5.41 -4.96 5.24
C LEU A 178 -5.04 -3.60 5.84
N LEU A 179 -6.01 -2.70 5.94
CA LEU A 179 -5.92 -1.48 6.73
C LEU A 179 -6.63 -1.73 8.06
N GLN A 180 -5.89 -1.77 9.16
CA GLN A 180 -6.42 -2.07 10.49
C GLN A 180 -6.27 -0.83 11.37
N VAL A 181 -7.40 -0.23 11.78
CA VAL A 181 -7.42 0.82 12.78
C VAL A 181 -6.77 0.28 14.06
N HIS A 182 -5.81 1.03 14.58
CA HIS A 182 -5.15 0.73 15.83
C HIS A 182 -6.12 0.98 16.99
N GLN A 183 -6.39 -0.09 17.72
CA GLN A 183 -7.10 -0.03 18.99
C GLN A 183 -6.05 -0.07 20.08
N GLU A 184 -6.01 0.94 20.95
CA GLU A 184 -5.31 0.80 22.21
C GLU A 184 -6.00 -0.34 22.98
N THR A 185 -5.21 -1.23 23.59
CA THR A 185 -5.81 -2.27 24.43
C THR A 185 -6.44 -1.56 25.63
N PRO A 186 -7.71 -1.86 26.00
CA PRO A 186 -8.34 -1.27 27.18
C PRO A 186 -7.54 -1.46 28.47
#